data_AF-A0A448WN38-F1
#
_entry.id   AF-A0A448WN38-F1
#
_cell.length_a   1.000
_cell.length_b   1.000
_cell.length_c   1.000
_cell.angle_alpha   90.00
_cell.angle_beta   90.00
_cell.angle_gamma   90.00
#
_symmetry.space_group_name_H-M   'P 1'
#
loop_
_entity.id
_entity.type
_entity.pdbx_description
1 polymer ?
#
loop_
_entity_poly.entity_id
_entity_poly.type
_entity_poly.pdbx_seq_one_letter_code
_entity_poly.pdbx_strand_id
1 'polypeptide(L)' 'MSFARRQGMLFTEASAKTGEGVDLMFIELAEKIYLHPEFWDDNRFLHNRIRITQSPPSSGCSCSPFSS' A
#
# COMPACT_ATOMS: atom_id res chain seq x y z
N MET A 1 0.69 -13.37 -15.02
CA MET A 1 -0.51 -12.57 -15.33
C MET A 1 -1.82 -13.03 -14.67
N SER A 2 -2.09 -14.33 -14.52
CA SER A 2 -3.38 -14.82 -13.99
C SER A 2 -3.68 -14.39 -12.54
N PHE A 3 -2.66 -14.16 -11.71
CA PHE A 3 -2.84 -13.64 -10.35
C PHE A 3 -3.33 -12.18 -10.35
N ALA A 4 -2.61 -11.29 -11.03
CA ALA A 4 -2.94 -9.86 -11.09
C ALA A 4 -4.32 -9.63 -11.70
N ARG A 5 -4.67 -10.36 -12.76
CA ARG A 5 -6.00 -10.30 -13.39
C ARG A 5 -7.13 -10.72 -12.46
N ARG A 6 -6.91 -11.71 -11.59
CA ARG A 6 -7.92 -12.18 -10.63
C ARG A 6 -8.14 -11.20 -9.48
N GLN A 7 -7.11 -10.45 -9.10
CA GLN A 7 -7.13 -9.51 -7.98
C GLN A 7 -7.32 -8.06 -8.41
N GLY A 8 -7.54 -7.79 -9.70
CA GLY A 8 -7.64 -6.42 -10.22
C GLY A 8 -6.35 -5.60 -10.07
N MET A 9 -5.20 -6.27 -9.95
CA MET A 9 -3.90 -5.61 -9.77
C MET A 9 -3.27 -5.28 -11.12
N LEU A 10 -2.48 -4.19 -11.16
CA LEU A 10 -1.59 -3.92 -12.29
C LEU A 10 -0.53 -5.02 -12.39
N PHE A 11 -0.16 -5.35 -13.63
CA PHE A 11 0.97 -6.19 -13.94
C PHE A 11 1.80 -5.53 -15.02
N THR A 12 3.10 -5.48 -14.81
CA THR A 12 4.08 -5.00 -15.78
C THR A 12 5.36 -5.83 -15.65
N GLU A 13 6.07 -5.98 -16.76
CA GLU A 13 7.35 -6.69 -16.83
C GLU A 13 8.46 -5.64 -16.91
N ALA A 14 9.36 -5.64 -15.92
CA ALA A 14 10.45 -4.68 -15.82
C ALA A 14 11.72 -5.37 -15.29
N SER A 15 12.88 -4.88 -15.70
CA SER A 15 14.19 -5.37 -15.29
C SER A 15 14.89 -4.34 -14.40
N ALA A 16 14.96 -4.63 -13.10
CA ALA A 16 15.70 -3.79 -12.14
C ALA A 16 17.19 -3.70 -12.46
N LYS A 17 17.76 -4.68 -13.19
CA LYS A 17 19.18 -4.72 -13.55
C LYS A 17 19.51 -3.80 -14.73
N THR A 18 18.61 -3.71 -15.72
CA THR A 18 18.83 -2.90 -16.93
C THR A 18 18.04 -1.59 -16.91
N GLY A 19 17.15 -1.39 -15.93
CA GLY A 19 16.24 -0.25 -15.85
C GLY A 19 15.07 -0.33 -16.83
N GLU A 20 15.00 -1.38 -17.63
CA GLU A 20 13.97 -1.54 -18.66
C GLU A 20 12.58 -1.65 -18.02
N GLY A 21 11.64 -0.83 -18.47
CA GLY A 21 10.25 -0.86 -18.02
C GLY A 21 10.01 -0.27 -16.62
N VAL A 22 11.06 0.10 -15.87
CA VAL A 22 10.93 0.60 -14.49
C VAL A 22 10.26 1.97 -14.47
N ASP A 23 10.71 2.91 -15.31
CA ASP A 23 10.13 4.26 -15.35
C ASP A 23 8.67 4.24 -15.79
N LEU A 24 8.37 3.47 -16.84
CA LEU A 24 7.01 3.30 -17.34
C LEU A 24 6.09 2.66 -16.30
N MET A 25 6.58 1.68 -15.53
CA MET A 25 5.84 1.08 -14.42
C MET A 25 5.42 2.11 -13.38
N PHE A 26 6.32 3.02 -13.00
CA PHE A 26 6.00 4.07 -12.02
C PHE A 26 5.06 5.12 -12.59
N ILE A 27 5.22 5.49 -13.87
CA ILE A 27 4.34 6.45 -14.54
C ILE A 27 2.91 5.90 -14.63
N GLU A 28 2.73 4.67 -15.11
CA GLU A 28 1.40 4.06 -15.26
C GLU A 28 0.68 3.93 -13.90
N LEU A 29 1.43 3.62 -12.84
CA LEU A 29 0.89 3.59 -11.48
C LEU A 29 0.49 4.99 -11.00
N ALA A 30 1.36 5.99 -11.16
CA ALA A 30 1.12 7.35 -10.72
C ALA A 30 -0.08 7.98 -11.44
N GLU A 31 -0.19 7.79 -12.76
CA GLU A 31 -1.34 8.23 -13.56
C GLU A 31 -2.65 7.61 -13.06
N LYS A 32 -2.65 6.30 -12.80
CA LYS A 32 -3.85 5.60 -12.29
C LYS A 32 -4.24 6.04 -10.89
N ILE A 33 -3.29 6.35 -10.00
CA ILE A 33 -3.63 6.91 -8.69
C ILE A 33 -4.20 8.33 -8.86
N TYR A 34 -3.57 9.15 -9.70
CA TYR A 34 -3.93 10.55 -9.88
C TYR A 34 -5.33 10.73 -10.50
N LEU A 35 -5.68 9.92 -11.50
CA LEU A 35 -6.99 9.97 -12.19
C LEU A 35 -8.17 9.57 -11.31
N HIS A 36 -7.90 9.03 -10.13
CA HIS A 36 -8.87 8.52 -9.18
C HIS A 36 -8.76 9.32 -7.88
N PRO A 37 -9.47 10.46 -7.75
CA PRO A 37 -9.44 11.32 -6.56
C PRO A 37 -9.77 10.59 -5.27
N GLU A 38 -10.44 9.45 -5.34
CA GLU A 38 -10.66 8.54 -4.22
C GLU A 38 -9.37 7.99 -3.57
N PHE A 39 -8.21 8.13 -4.19
CA PHE A 39 -6.97 7.63 -3.60
C PHE A 39 -6.13 8.72 -2.92
N TRP A 40 -6.40 10.00 -3.18
CA TRP A 40 -5.54 11.11 -2.73
C TRP A 40 -6.27 12.36 -2.21
N ASP A 41 -7.58 12.50 -2.47
CA ASP A 41 -8.37 13.63 -1.96
C ASP A 41 -8.95 13.32 -0.56
N ASP A 42 -8.21 13.74 0.47
CA ASP A 42 -8.58 13.57 1.88
C ASP A 42 -9.95 14.20 2.25
N ASN A 43 -10.44 15.16 1.47
CA ASN A 43 -11.71 15.84 1.76
C ASN A 43 -12.94 14.97 1.45
N ARG A 44 -12.77 13.87 0.72
CA ARG A 44 -13.87 12.95 0.34
C ARG A 44 -14.07 11.79 1.33
N PHE A 45 -13.12 11.56 2.26
CA PHE A 45 -13.08 10.39 3.15
C PHE A 45 -13.46 10.66 4.60
N LEU A 46 -14.43 11.53 4.84
CA LEU A 46 -14.98 11.72 6.19
C LEU A 46 -15.63 10.45 6.79
N HIS A 47 -15.87 9.40 6.00
CA HIS A 47 -16.66 8.23 6.43
C HIS A 47 -15.86 6.99 6.84
N ASN A 48 -14.54 6.90 6.59
CA ASN A 48 -13.79 5.70 6.98
C ASN A 48 -12.30 5.96 7.31
N ARG A 49 -12.02 7.04 8.03
CA ARG A 49 -10.68 7.27 8.59
C ARG A 49 -10.37 6.19 9.62
N ILE A 50 -9.44 5.27 9.28
CA ILE A 50 -8.73 4.46 10.27
C ILE A 50 -7.95 5.44 11.13
N ARG A 51 -8.50 5.76 12.31
CA ARG A 51 -7.80 6.55 13.32
C ARG A 51 -6.71 5.68 13.92
N ILE A 52 -5.48 5.85 13.45
CA ILE A 52 -4.31 5.40 14.20
C ILE A 52 -4.23 6.34 15.42
N THR A 53 -4.97 6.00 16.47
CA THR A 53 -4.76 6.64 17.77
C THR A 53 -3.36 6.26 18.20
N GLN A 54 -2.44 7.22 18.12
CA GLN A 54 -1.19 7.13 18.87
C GLN A 54 -1.57 7.17 20.36
N SER A 55 -1.86 6.00 20.94
CA SER A 55 -1.71 5.86 22.37
C SER A 55 -0.25 6.20 22.68
N PRO A 56 0.05 7.06 23.67
CA PRO A 56 1.42 7.34 24.07
C PRO A 56 2.13 6.00 24.33
N PRO A 57 3.46 5.92 24.15
CA PRO A 57 4.20 4.67 24.28
C PRO A 57 4.09 4.15 25.72
N SER A 58 3.09 3.33 26.00
CA SER A 58 3.04 2.51 27.20
C SER A 58 4.03 1.37 26.96
N SER A 59 5.23 1.55 27.49
CA SER A 59 6.21 0.50 27.75
C SER A 59 5.52 -0.74 28.28
N GLY A 60 5.46 -1.79 27.47
CA GLY A 60 4.73 -3.00 27.80
C GLY A 60 5.12 -4.19 26.94
N CYS A 61 6.41 -4.44 26.77
CA CYS A 61 6.87 -5.80 26.45
C CYS A 61 6.66 -6.66 27.69
N SER A 62 5.69 -7.57 27.64
CA SER A 62 5.63 -8.70 28.58
C SER A 62 5.58 -9.99 27.76
N CYS A 63 6.75 -10.55 27.48
CA CYS A 63 6.87 -11.95 27.09
C CYS A 63 6.57 -12.79 28.33
N SER A 64 5.41 -13.44 28.39
CA SER A 64 5.10 -14.40 29.45
C SER A 64 5.82 -15.73 29.18
N PRO A 65 6.44 -16.37 30.19
CA PRO A 65 7.12 -17.64 30.01
C PRO A 65 6.16 -18.83 29.96
N PHE A 66 6.59 -19.87 29.26
CA PHE A 66 6.01 -21.20 29.14
C PHE A 66 5.75 -21.84 30.51
N SER A 67 4.54 -22.37 30.73
CA SER A 67 4.17 -23.14 31.92
C SER A 67 4.18 -24.64 31.61
N SER A 68 4.97 -25.39 32.39
CA SER A 68 5.08 -26.85 32.42
C SER A 68 3.78 -27.58 32.74
#